data_AF-A0A6C0CVR4-F1
#
_entry.id   AF-A0A6C0CVR4-F1
#
_cell.length_a   1.000
_cell.length_b   1.000
_cell.length_c   1.000
_cell.angle_alpha   90.00
_cell.angle_beta   90.00
_cell.angle_gamma   90.00
#
_symmetry.space_group_name_H-M   'P 1'
#
loop_
_entity.id
_entity.type
_entity.pdbx_description
1 polymer ?
#
loop_
_entity_poly.entity_id
_entity_poly.type
_entity_poly.pdbx_seq_one_letter_code
_entity_poly.pdbx_strand_id
1 'polypeptide(L)'
;MDSKTQLTIISSIINFMFFTSGIDKVVHFTKVVDGLKKRFPLELPFIMYQFMIIVAIIIELVAPIMILYTIYNPPYRKYGVYACYSLILFTILATLLYHFPPKGIQWYPFTSNITTIGGLFALAMLLTSIKK
;
A
#
# COMPACT_ATOMS: atom_id res chain seq x y z
N MET A 1 -0.81 -18.02 -21.63
CA MET A 1 -1.02 -16.64 -21.16
C MET A 1 0.30 -15.90 -21.33
N ASP A 2 0.31 -14.74 -21.99
CA ASP A 2 1.56 -14.00 -22.17
C ASP A 2 2.04 -13.38 -20.85
N SER A 3 3.32 -12.99 -20.81
CA SER A 3 3.95 -12.46 -19.59
C SER A 3 3.29 -11.18 -19.07
N LYS A 4 2.75 -10.31 -19.95
CA LYS A 4 2.07 -9.09 -19.51
C LYS A 4 0.75 -9.44 -18.84
N THR A 5 -0.03 -10.34 -19.43
CA THR A 5 -1.29 -10.78 -18.82
C THR A 5 -1.08 -11.44 -17.46
N GLN A 6 -0.04 -12.26 -17.30
CA GLN A 6 0.34 -12.83 -15.99
C GLN A 6 0.66 -11.74 -14.95
N LEU A 7 1.50 -10.77 -15.32
CA LEU A 7 1.86 -9.66 -14.42
C LEU A 7 0.67 -8.79 -14.06
N THR A 8 -0.23 -8.52 -15.00
CA THR A 8 -1.45 -7.77 -14.74
C THR A 8 -2.34 -8.48 -13.72
N ILE A 9 -2.52 -9.80 -13.84
CA ILE A 9 -3.32 -10.59 -12.88
C ILE A 9 -2.66 -10.56 -11.49
N ILE A 10 -1.36 -10.85 -11.41
CA ILE A 10 -0.60 -10.85 -10.15
C ILE A 10 -0.69 -9.47 -9.48
N SER A 11 -0.42 -8.41 -10.24
CA SER A 11 -0.47 -7.04 -9.75
C SER A 11 -1.86 -6.65 -9.28
N SER A 12 -2.91 -7.05 -10.01
CA SER A 12 -4.30 -6.74 -9.64
C SER A 12 -4.70 -7.41 -8.33
N ILE A 13 -4.31 -8.67 -8.12
CA ILE A 13 -4.61 -9.41 -6.88
C ILE A 13 -3.91 -8.75 -5.69
N ILE A 14 -2.62 -8.48 -5.80
CA ILE A 14 -1.84 -7.84 -4.72
C ILE A 14 -2.39 -6.44 -4.42
N ASN A 15 -2.72 -5.69 -5.47
CA ASN A 15 -3.13 -4.30 -5.32
C ASN A 15 -4.59 -4.12 -4.87
N PHE A 16 -5.43 -5.16 -4.98
CA PHE A 16 -6.84 -5.07 -4.69
C PHE A 16 -7.12 -4.58 -3.27
N MET A 17 -6.35 -5.05 -2.28
CA MET A 17 -6.48 -4.62 -0.88
C MET A 17 -6.22 -3.13 -0.68
N PHE A 18 -5.34 -2.51 -1.49
CA PHE A 18 -5.05 -1.09 -1.35
C PHE A 18 -6.18 -0.23 -1.93
N PHE A 19 -6.76 -0.64 -3.06
CA PHE A 19 -7.94 0.04 -3.60
C PHE A 19 -9.12 0.02 -2.62
N THR A 20 -9.45 -1.14 -2.06
CA THR A 20 -10.56 -1.26 -1.12
C THR A 20 -10.28 -0.46 0.16
N SER A 21 -9.05 -0.55 0.68
CA SER A 21 -8.58 0.23 1.83
C SER A 21 -8.62 1.75 1.59
N GLY A 22 -8.22 2.21 0.41
CA GLY A 22 -8.23 3.63 0.04
C GLY A 22 -9.65 4.18 -0.09
N ILE A 23 -10.56 3.44 -0.74
CA ILE A 23 -11.98 3.83 -0.84
C ILE A 23 -12.63 3.85 0.54
N ASP A 24 -12.39 2.84 1.38
CA ASP A 24 -12.92 2.80 2.74
C ASP A 24 -12.48 4.02 3.56
N LYS A 25 -11.21 4.44 3.44
CA LYS A 25 -10.71 5.65 4.08
C LYS A 25 -11.36 6.93 3.57
N VAL A 26 -11.71 7.01 2.29
CA VAL A 26 -12.46 8.17 1.75
C VAL A 26 -13.86 8.22 2.36
N VAL A 27 -14.58 7.09 2.36
CA VAL A 27 -15.95 7.01 2.89
C VAL A 27 -15.99 7.28 4.40
N HIS A 28 -15.02 6.77 5.14
CA HIS A 28 -14.97 6.84 6.60
C HIS A 28 -13.91 7.82 7.11
N PHE A 29 -13.60 8.87 6.36
CA PHE A 29 -12.45 9.75 6.60
C PHE A 29 -12.32 10.23 8.06
N THR A 30 -13.37 10.85 8.61
CA THR A 30 -13.35 11.36 10.00
C THR A 30 -13.06 10.26 11.02
N LYS A 31 -13.68 9.09 10.86
CA LYS A 31 -13.47 7.92 11.74
C LYS A 31 -12.02 7.42 11.67
N VAL A 32 -11.42 7.42 10.49
CA VAL A 32 -10.03 7.00 10.28
C VAL A 32 -9.06 8.02 10.90
N VAL A 33 -9.32 9.32 10.73
CA VAL A 33 -8.53 10.38 11.36
C VAL A 33 -8.56 10.27 12.89
N ASP A 34 -9.74 10.07 13.48
CA ASP A 34 -9.87 9.88 14.92
C ASP A 34 -9.19 8.58 15.41
N GLY A 35 -9.27 7.52 14.61
CA GLY A 35 -8.57 6.26 14.86
C GLY A 35 -7.05 6.43 14.86
N LEU A 36 -6.52 7.20 13.92
CA LEU A 36 -5.11 7.55 13.84
C LEU A 36 -4.67 8.37 15.06
N LYS A 37 -5.41 9.42 15.40
CA LYS A 37 -5.12 10.30 16.54
C LYS A 37 -4.97 9.51 17.85
N LYS A 38 -5.83 8.53 18.10
CA LYS A 38 -5.78 7.68 19.31
C LYS A 38 -4.57 6.76 19.40
N ARG A 39 -3.93 6.45 18.27
CA ARG A 39 -2.84 5.48 18.17
C ARG A 39 -1.48 6.14 17.94
N PHE A 40 -1.47 7.38 17.46
CA PHE A 40 -0.24 8.07 17.14
C PHE A 40 0.56 8.35 18.42
N PRO A 41 1.88 8.10 18.43
CA PRO A 41 2.69 8.23 19.64
C PRO A 41 2.91 9.68 20.09
N LEU A 42 2.62 10.66 19.23
CA LEU A 42 2.79 12.08 19.48
C LEU A 42 1.45 12.81 19.38
N GLU A 43 1.24 13.79 20.25
CA GLU A 43 0.12 14.71 20.12
C GLU A 43 0.45 15.76 19.07
N LEU A 44 -0.33 15.77 17.99
CA LEU A 44 -0.20 16.72 16.89
C LEU A 44 -1.51 17.52 16.74
N PRO A 45 -1.45 18.73 16.14
CA PRO A 45 -2.65 19.43 15.71
C PRO A 45 -3.52 18.56 14.81
N PHE A 46 -4.85 18.66 14.96
CA PHE A 46 -5.81 17.81 14.23
C PHE A 46 -5.59 17.80 12.72
N ILE A 47 -5.22 18.95 12.15
CA ILE A 47 -4.92 19.12 10.72
C ILE A 47 -3.79 18.21 10.23
N MET A 48 -2.81 17.89 11.08
CA MET A 48 -1.71 16.98 10.70
C MET A 48 -2.20 15.54 10.53
N TYR A 49 -3.10 15.06 11.39
CA TYR A 49 -3.69 13.73 11.23
C TYR A 49 -4.54 13.65 9.96
N GLN A 50 -5.31 14.70 9.65
CA GLN A 50 -6.06 14.77 8.39
C GLN A 50 -5.12 14.68 7.18
N PHE A 51 -4.02 15.45 7.20
CA PHE A 51 -3.03 15.41 6.13
C PHE A 51 -2.40 14.03 5.95
N MET A 52 -2.04 13.35 7.05
CA MET A 52 -1.50 11.98 7.01
C MET A 52 -2.47 10.99 6.36
N ILE A 53 -3.77 11.07 6.67
CA ILE A 53 -4.79 10.20 6.06
C ILE A 53 -5.00 10.55 4.58
N ILE A 54 -4.96 11.83 4.21
CA ILE A 54 -5.03 12.25 2.79
C ILE A 54 -3.85 11.65 2.01
N VAL A 55 -2.63 11.74 2.55
CA VAL A 55 -1.44 11.14 1.94
C VAL A 55 -1.59 9.62 1.81
N ALA A 56 -2.09 8.95 2.85
CA ALA A 56 -2.35 7.51 2.80
C ALA A 56 -3.34 7.13 1.68
N ILE A 57 -4.46 7.86 1.56
CA ILE A 57 -5.45 7.66 0.49
C ILE A 57 -4.81 7.84 -0.89
N ILE A 58 -4.02 8.89 -1.08
CA ILE A 58 -3.35 9.15 -2.36
C ILE A 58 -2.41 7.98 -2.71
N ILE A 59 -1.59 7.52 -1.75
CA ILE A 59 -0.69 6.38 -1.97
C ILE A 59 -1.49 5.12 -2.34
N GLU A 60 -2.53 4.79 -1.56
CA GLU A 60 -3.33 3.57 -1.76
C GLU A 60 -4.16 3.56 -3.04
N LEU A 61 -4.50 4.71 -3.61
CA LEU A 61 -5.23 4.78 -4.88
C LEU A 61 -4.30 4.95 -6.09
N VAL A 62 -3.28 5.82 -5.98
CA VAL A 62 -2.41 6.15 -7.12
C VAL A 62 -1.37 5.05 -7.35
N ALA A 63 -0.75 4.50 -6.31
CA ALA A 63 0.31 3.51 -6.49
C ALA A 63 -0.18 2.23 -7.21
N PRO A 64 -1.34 1.64 -6.86
CA PRO A 64 -1.92 0.55 -7.63
C PRO A 64 -2.14 0.84 -9.12
N ILE A 65 -2.66 2.02 -9.45
CA ILE A 65 -2.88 2.45 -10.84
C ILE A 65 -1.53 2.55 -11.57
N MET A 66 -0.54 3.16 -10.94
CA MET A 66 0.80 3.30 -11.51
C MET A 66 1.47 1.95 -11.76
N ILE A 67 1.34 0.98 -10.85
CA ILE A 67 1.86 -0.38 -11.05
C ILE A 67 1.26 -0.99 -12.33
N LEU A 68 -0.07 -0.98 -12.46
CA LEU A 68 -0.77 -1.54 -13.62
C LEU A 68 -0.41 -0.80 -14.93
N TYR A 69 -0.38 0.53 -14.90
CA TYR A 69 -0.03 1.35 -16.05
C TYR A 69 1.35 0.99 -16.62
N THR A 70 2.34 0.80 -15.75
CA THR A 70 3.73 0.58 -16.18
C THR A 70 4.01 -0.80 -16.75
N ILE A 71 3.14 -1.80 -16.50
CA ILE A 71 3.22 -3.12 -17.16
C ILE A 71 3.10 -2.97 -18.69
N TYR A 72 2.21 -2.09 -19.14
CA TYR A 72 1.95 -1.84 -20.55
C TYR A 72 2.84 -0.74 -21.16
N ASN A 73 3.55 0.01 -20.31
CA ASN A 73 4.36 1.16 -20.71
C ASN A 73 5.82 1.01 -20.25
N PRO A 74 6.64 0.20 -20.95
CA PRO A 74 8.01 -0.14 -20.54
C PRO A 74 8.92 1.03 -20.15
N PRO A 75 8.89 2.20 -20.83
CA PRO A 75 9.70 3.35 -20.44
C PRO A 75 9.43 3.87 -19.02
N TYR A 76 8.24 3.58 -18.48
CA TYR A 76 7.76 4.08 -17.20
C TYR A 76 7.90 3.06 -16.06
N ARG A 77 8.44 1.86 -16.29
CA ARG A 77 8.57 0.79 -15.26
C ARG A 77 9.19 1.22 -13.94
N LYS A 78 10.17 2.15 -13.98
CA LYS A 78 10.76 2.71 -12.75
C LYS A 78 9.72 3.31 -11.80
N TYR A 79 8.66 3.92 -12.33
CA TYR A 79 7.59 4.49 -11.52
C TYR A 79 6.69 3.42 -10.89
N GLY A 80 6.51 2.27 -11.54
CA GLY A 80 5.83 1.11 -10.96
C GLY A 80 6.63 0.51 -9.80
N VAL A 81 7.96 0.48 -9.93
CA VAL A 81 8.87 0.08 -8.84
C VAL A 81 8.78 1.05 -7.66
N TYR A 82 8.81 2.36 -7.91
CA TYR A 82 8.60 3.35 -6.84
C TYR A 82 7.22 3.25 -6.19
N ALA A 83 6.18 2.96 -6.98
CA ALA A 83 4.85 2.70 -6.45
C ALA A 83 4.83 1.48 -5.52
N CYS A 84 5.46 0.36 -5.89
CA CYS A 84 5.62 -0.80 -4.99
C CYS A 84 6.33 -0.42 -3.69
N TYR A 85 7.46 0.32 -3.77
CA TYR A 85 8.18 0.74 -2.56
C TYR A 85 7.38 1.71 -1.69
N SER A 86 6.56 2.59 -2.29
CA SER A 86 5.67 3.48 -1.54
C SER A 86 4.61 2.69 -0.75
N LEU A 87 4.03 1.65 -1.35
CA LEU A 87 3.08 0.76 -0.69
C LEU A 87 3.75 -0.09 0.39
N ILE A 88 4.98 -0.55 0.17
CA ILE A 88 5.77 -1.26 1.19
C ILE A 88 6.00 -0.36 2.40
N LEU A 89 6.51 0.86 2.20
CA LEU A 89 6.77 1.81 3.28
C LEU A 89 5.47 2.13 4.04
N PHE A 90 4.39 2.41 3.32
CA PHE A 90 3.07 2.63 3.91
C PHE A 90 2.62 1.42 4.75
N THR A 91 2.75 0.21 4.23
CA THR A 91 2.35 -1.02 4.91
C THR A 91 3.17 -1.25 6.17
N ILE A 92 4.49 -0.99 6.13
CA ILE A 92 5.36 -1.05 7.32
C ILE A 92 4.88 -0.07 8.38
N LEU A 93 4.67 1.20 8.03
CA LEU A 93 4.22 2.23 8.97
C LEU A 93 2.85 1.89 9.57
N ALA A 94 1.89 1.47 8.75
CA ALA A 94 0.58 1.04 9.21
C ALA A 94 0.68 -0.19 10.14
N THR A 95 1.54 -1.14 9.82
CA THR A 95 1.73 -2.34 10.66
C THR A 95 2.29 -1.99 12.03
N LEU A 96 3.33 -1.15 12.07
CA LEU A 96 3.93 -0.70 13.33
C LEU A 96 2.95 0.10 14.18
N LEU A 97 2.14 0.95 13.55
CA LEU A 97 1.21 1.82 14.27
C LEU A 97 -0.05 1.09 14.74
N TYR A 98 -0.58 0.14 13.96
CA TYR A 98 -1.88 -0.47 14.23
C TYR A 98 -1.82 -1.86 14.84
N HIS A 99 -0.72 -2.61 14.64
CA HIS A 99 -0.65 -4.04 14.93
C HIS A 99 0.60 -4.45 15.73
N PHE A 100 1.43 -3.50 16.17
CA PHE A 100 2.57 -3.76 17.04
C PHE A 100 2.24 -3.45 18.51
N PRO A 101 2.67 -4.26 19.49
CA PRO A 101 3.38 -5.54 19.33
C PRO A 101 2.44 -6.66 18.80
N PRO A 102 2.95 -7.62 18.02
CA PRO A 102 2.14 -8.67 17.43
C PRO A 102 1.78 -9.72 18.49
N LYS A 103 0.71 -9.46 19.25
CA LYS A 103 0.18 -10.35 20.28
C LYS A 103 -1.34 -10.43 20.19
N GLY A 104 -1.91 -11.57 20.59
CA GLY A 104 -3.35 -11.79 20.59
C GLY A 104 -3.99 -11.47 19.24
N ILE A 105 -5.04 -10.64 19.24
CA ILE A 105 -5.82 -10.29 18.04
C ILE A 105 -5.00 -9.55 16.95
N GLN A 106 -3.84 -8.99 17.29
CA GLN A 106 -3.00 -8.23 16.35
C GLN A 106 -2.01 -9.10 15.57
N TRP A 107 -1.84 -10.37 15.94
CA TRP A 107 -0.88 -11.28 15.29
C TRP A 107 -1.20 -11.53 13.81
N TYR A 108 -2.46 -11.82 13.49
CA TYR A 108 -2.88 -12.12 12.11
C TYR A 108 -2.78 -10.91 11.18
N PRO A 109 -3.28 -9.71 11.55
CA PRO A 109 -3.07 -8.51 10.74
C PRO A 109 -1.58 -8.19 10.52
N PHE A 110 -0.75 -8.34 11.56
CA PHE A 110 0.69 -8.12 11.45
C PHE A 110 1.32 -9.04 10.42
N THR A 111 1.10 -10.36 10.55
CA THR A 111 1.69 -11.36 9.63
C THR A 111 1.13 -11.27 8.21
N SER A 112 -0.15 -10.90 8.05
CA SER A 112 -0.74 -10.60 6.74
C SER A 112 -0.01 -9.44 6.07
N ASN A 113 0.27 -8.36 6.81
CA ASN A 113 0.97 -7.21 6.25
C ASN A 113 2.43 -7.52 5.87
N ILE A 114 3.12 -8.36 6.65
CA ILE A 114 4.46 -8.88 6.27
C ILE A 114 4.39 -9.64 4.94
N THR A 115 3.34 -10.45 4.74
CA THR A 115 3.12 -11.17 3.48
C THR A 115 2.88 -10.22 2.32
N THR A 116 2.06 -9.17 2.52
CA THR A 116 1.85 -8.11 1.52
C THR A 116 3.15 -7.40 1.15
N ILE A 117 3.99 -7.07 2.14
CA ILE A 117 5.31 -6.46 1.90
C ILE A 117 6.17 -7.36 1.00
N GLY A 118 6.23 -8.67 1.30
CA GLY A 118 6.95 -9.64 0.49
C GLY A 118 6.41 -9.73 -0.95
N GLY A 119 5.08 -9.75 -1.12
CA GLY A 119 4.43 -9.76 -2.43
C GLY A 119 4.72 -8.52 -3.27
N LEU A 120 4.64 -7.33 -2.67
CA LEU A 120 5.00 -6.08 -3.34
C LEU A 120 6.48 -6.01 -3.71
N PHE A 121 7.36 -6.52 -2.84
CA PHE A 121 8.79 -6.56 -3.11
C PHE A 121 9.11 -7.50 -4.27
N ALA A 122 8.50 -8.69 -4.30
CA ALA A 122 8.62 -9.61 -5.42
C ALA A 122 8.10 -8.97 -6.72
N LEU A 123 6.98 -8.25 -6.68
CA LEU A 123 6.44 -7.53 -7.84
C LEU A 123 7.40 -6.44 -8.34
N ALA A 124 8.02 -5.68 -7.44
CA ALA A 124 9.04 -4.69 -7.79
C ALA A 124 10.22 -5.34 -8.53
N MET A 125 10.71 -6.49 -8.04
CA MET A 125 11.80 -7.25 -8.67
C MET A 125 11.40 -7.84 -10.04
N LEU A 126 10.15 -8.26 -10.20
CA LEU A 126 9.64 -8.71 -11.50
C LEU A 126 9.62 -7.55 -12.50
N LEU A 127 9.14 -6.37 -12.09
CA LEU A 127 9.09 -5.19 -12.97
C LEU A 127 10.48 -4.73 -13.44
N THR A 128 11.53 -4.89 -12.62
CA THR A 128 12.91 -4.59 -13.01
C THR A 128 13.55 -5.66 -13.90
N SER A 129 13.14 -6.92 -13.76
CA SER A 129 13.74 -8.06 -14.46
C SER A 129 13.25 -8.24 -15.89
N ILE A 130 12.16 -7.59 -16.30
CA ILE A 130 11.65 -7.68 -17.66
C ILE A 130 12.60 -6.92 -18.59
N LYS A 131 13.29 -7.66 -19.47
CA LYS A 131 14.13 -7.08 -20.52
C LYS A 131 13.30 -6.12 -21.41
N LYS A 132 13.93 -5.04 -21.86
CA LYS A 132 13.32 -4.04 -22.75
C LYS A 132 12.85 -4.69 -24.05
#